data_AF-A0A2D6YLN0-F1
#
_entry.id   AF-A0A2D6YLN0-F1
#
_cell.length_a   1.000
_cell.length_b   1.000
_cell.length_c   1.000
_cell.angle_alpha   90.00
_cell.angle_beta   90.00
_cell.angle_gamma   90.00
#
_symmetry.space_group_name_H-M   'P 1'
#
loop_
_entity.id
_entity.type
_entity.pdbx_description
1 polymer ?
#
loop_
_entity_poly.entity_id
_entity_poly.type
_entity_poly.pdbx_seq_one_letter_code
_entity_poly.pdbx_strand_id
1 'polypeptide(L)'
;MREQHGQLKGLIYNARIQHRQPLIEFDLEDFDRMLDNNLRTSFLLSREAVRLMQCQRFGSIVNIDSILGPQPHKTFTATLRAKRE
;
A
#
# COMPACT_ATOMS: atom_id res chain seq x y z
N MET A 1 5.80 -12.92 20.41
CA MET A 1 5.29 -11.58 19.99
C MET A 1 4.15 -11.10 20.89
N ARG A 2 2.98 -11.78 20.93
CA ARG A 2 1.89 -11.42 21.87
C ARG A 2 2.27 -11.43 23.35
N GLU A 3 3.09 -12.39 23.77
CA GLU A 3 3.56 -12.51 25.16
C GLU A 3 4.49 -11.37 25.59
N GLN A 4 5.18 -10.72 24.64
CA GLN A 4 6.14 -9.64 24.92
C GLN A 4 5.59 -8.23 24.67
N HIS A 5 4.58 -8.09 23.79
CA HIS A 5 4.08 -6.77 23.36
C HIS A 5 2.59 -6.55 23.63
N GLY A 6 1.88 -7.55 24.17
CA GLY A 6 0.46 -7.46 24.48
C GLY A 6 -0.42 -7.42 23.23
N GLN A 7 -1.55 -6.71 23.33
CA GLN A 7 -2.56 -6.60 22.28
C GLN A 7 -2.14 -5.61 21.19
N LEU A 8 -2.50 -5.90 19.93
CA LEU A 8 -2.16 -5.06 18.78
C LEU A 8 -3.04 -3.80 18.75
N LYS A 9 -2.55 -2.67 19.22
CA LYS A 9 -3.34 -1.42 19.28
C LYS A 9 -3.43 -0.67 17.96
N GLY A 10 -2.45 -0.83 17.08
CA GLY A 10 -2.43 -0.13 15.82
C GLY A 10 -1.47 -0.72 14.80
N LEU A 11 -1.74 -0.46 13.53
CA LEU A 11 -0.87 -0.75 12.40
C LEU A 11 -0.58 0.56 11.65
N ILE A 12 0.68 0.84 11.41
CA ILE A 12 1.10 1.91 10.50
C ILE A 12 1.80 1.23 9.33
N TYR A 13 1.23 1.38 8.13
CA TYR A 13 1.83 0.89 6.91
C TYR A 13 2.51 2.02 6.15
N ASN A 14 3.84 1.92 6.00
CA ASN A 14 4.66 2.92 5.30
C ASN A 14 5.69 2.28 4.34
N ALA A 15 5.63 0.97 4.11
CA ALA A 15 6.58 0.28 3.26
C ALA A 15 6.15 0.43 1.79
N ARG A 16 6.77 1.35 1.05
CA ARG A 16 6.52 1.50 -0.39
C ARG A 16 7.81 1.54 -1.19
N ILE A 17 7.77 0.93 -2.36
CA ILE A 17 8.82 1.05 -3.36
C ILE A 17 8.33 1.93 -4.50
N GLN A 18 9.28 2.61 -5.12
CA GLN A 18 9.04 3.41 -6.29
C GLN A 18 9.98 2.96 -7.42
N HIS A 19 9.40 2.61 -8.56
CA HIS A 19 10.14 2.44 -9.81
C HIS A 19 9.92 3.66 -10.70
N ARG A 20 10.97 4.16 -11.36
CA ARG A 20 10.94 5.36 -12.20
C ARG A 20 11.53 5.03 -13.56
N GLN A 21 10.69 5.04 -14.58
CA GLN A 21 11.06 4.77 -15.96
C GLN A 21 10.02 5.43 -16.88
N PRO A 22 10.37 5.81 -18.12
CA PRO A 22 9.37 6.14 -19.12
C PRO A 22 8.35 5.02 -19.27
N LEU A 23 7.06 5.35 -19.41
CA LEU A 23 6.00 4.35 -19.52
C LEU A 23 6.24 3.31 -20.62
N ILE A 24 6.75 3.76 -21.77
CA ILE A 24 6.99 2.88 -22.93
C ILE A 24 8.11 1.86 -22.70
N GLU A 25 8.96 2.10 -21.71
CA GLU A 25 10.05 1.22 -21.31
C GLU A 25 9.67 0.41 -20.08
N PHE A 26 8.51 0.65 -19.46
CA PHE A 26 8.16 0.10 -18.17
C PHE A 26 7.83 -1.39 -18.27
N ASP A 27 8.67 -2.23 -17.70
CA ASP A 27 8.48 -3.68 -17.70
C ASP A 27 7.30 -4.10 -16.83
N LEU A 28 6.54 -5.09 -17.30
CA LEU A 28 5.39 -5.62 -16.56
C LEU A 28 5.81 -6.19 -15.19
N GLU A 29 6.98 -6.83 -15.12
CA GLU A 29 7.52 -7.38 -13.87
C GLU A 29 7.78 -6.28 -12.83
N ASP A 30 8.28 -5.11 -13.25
CA ASP A 30 8.47 -3.98 -12.36
C ASP A 30 7.14 -3.40 -11.86
N PHE A 31 6.11 -3.45 -12.71
CA PHE A 31 4.78 -2.97 -12.37
C PHE A 31 4.12 -3.89 -11.34
N ASP A 32 4.19 -5.20 -11.60
CA ASP A 32 3.70 -6.22 -10.69
C ASP A 32 4.43 -6.17 -9.35
N ARG A 33 5.76 -6.00 -9.36
CA ARG A 33 6.55 -5.81 -8.14
C ARG A 33 6.12 -4.60 -7.33
N MET A 34 5.84 -3.48 -8.01
CA MET A 34 5.30 -2.27 -7.35
C MET A 34 3.92 -2.53 -6.73
N LEU A 35 3.03 -3.24 -7.42
CA LEU A 35 1.69 -3.56 -6.90
C LEU A 35 1.76 -4.56 -5.73
N ASP A 36 2.59 -5.59 -5.84
CA ASP A 36 2.77 -6.61 -4.80
C ASP A 36 3.29 -5.98 -3.51
N ASN A 37 4.30 -5.11 -3.63
CA ASN A 37 4.80 -4.36 -2.48
C ASN A 37 3.78 -3.33 -2.00
N ASN A 38 3.31 -2.39 -2.82
CA ASN A 38 2.59 -1.22 -2.31
C ASN A 38 1.12 -1.50 -1.96
N LEU A 39 0.46 -2.37 -2.72
CA LEU A 39 -0.98 -2.61 -2.60
C LEU A 39 -1.29 -3.96 -1.93
N ARG A 40 -0.68 -5.05 -2.41
CA ARG A 40 -0.99 -6.37 -1.87
C ARG A 40 -0.53 -6.50 -0.42
N THR A 41 0.68 -6.03 -0.11
CA THR A 41 1.20 -6.10 1.25
C THR A 41 0.35 -5.26 2.22
N SER A 42 -0.07 -4.05 1.85
CA SER A 42 -0.93 -3.22 2.69
C SER A 42 -2.29 -3.87 2.96
N PHE A 43 -2.88 -4.53 1.96
CA PHE A 43 -4.12 -5.30 2.11
C PHE A 43 -3.94 -6.49 3.06
N LEU A 44 -2.90 -7.31 2.84
CA LEU A 44 -2.65 -8.50 3.65
C LEU A 44 -2.40 -8.13 5.12
N LEU A 45 -1.55 -7.14 5.37
CA LEU A 45 -1.28 -6.66 6.73
C LEU A 45 -2.53 -6.08 7.39
N SER A 46 -3.33 -5.30 6.66
CA SER A 46 -4.59 -4.77 7.19
C SER A 46 -5.57 -5.88 7.53
N ARG A 47 -5.71 -6.89 6.68
CA ARG A 47 -6.59 -8.05 6.91
C ARG A 47 -6.21 -8.78 8.20
N GLU A 48 -4.93 -9.08 8.38
CA GLU A 48 -4.47 -9.78 9.58
C GLU A 48 -4.56 -8.89 10.84
N ALA A 49 -4.26 -7.60 10.73
CA ALA A 49 -4.45 -6.64 11.82
C ALA A 49 -5.91 -6.57 12.27
N VAL A 50 -6.86 -6.49 11.33
CA VAL A 50 -8.30 -6.46 11.61
C VAL A 50 -8.74 -7.73 12.34
N ARG A 51 -8.26 -8.92 11.95
CA ARG A 51 -8.59 -10.17 12.66
C ARG A 51 -8.21 -10.12 14.14
N LEU A 52 -7.07 -9.51 14.46
CA LEU A 52 -6.61 -9.36 15.84
C LEU A 52 -7.39 -8.26 16.58
N MET A 53 -7.65 -7.13 15.91
CA MET A 53 -8.35 -5.97 16.45
C MET A 53 -9.84 -6.24 16.72
N GLN A 54 -10.49 -7.08 15.92
CA GLN A 54 -11.90 -7.46 16.09
C GLN A 54 -12.14 -8.19 17.41
N CYS A 55 -11.24 -9.11 17.80
CA CYS A 55 -11.36 -9.83 19.08
C CYS A 55 -11.30 -8.90 20.30
N GLN A 56 -10.57 -7.81 20.19
CA GLN A 56 -10.37 -6.82 21.27
C GLN A 56 -11.32 -5.60 21.15
N ARG A 57 -12.16 -5.53 20.10
CA ARG A 57 -13.07 -4.41 19.79
C ARG A 57 -12.37 -3.04 19.80
N PHE A 58 -11.09 -3.01 19.49
CA PHE A 58 -10.24 -1.84 19.57
C PHE A 58 -9.11 -1.93 18.54
N GLY A 59 -8.72 -0.80 17.95
CA GLY A 59 -7.55 -0.72 17.07
C GLY A 59 -7.72 0.31 15.96
N SER A 60 -6.60 0.74 15.39
CA SER A 60 -6.57 1.68 14.26
C SER A 60 -5.52 1.29 13.23
N ILE A 61 -5.83 1.50 11.95
CA ILE A 61 -4.92 1.23 10.84
C ILE A 61 -4.69 2.54 10.09
N VAL A 62 -3.43 2.92 9.90
CA VAL A 62 -3.02 4.11 9.15
C VAL A 62 -2.15 3.67 7.98
N ASN A 63 -2.63 3.89 6.76
CA ASN A 63 -1.86 3.68 5.54
C ASN A 63 -1.28 5.02 5.09
N ILE A 64 0.05 5.09 4.98
CA ILE A 64 0.74 6.26 4.43
C ILE A 64 0.77 6.13 2.91
N ASP A 65 0.29 7.14 2.21
CA ASP A 65 0.34 7.26 0.75
C ASP A 65 0.96 8.60 0.33
N SER A 66 1.31 8.71 -0.95
CA SER A 66 1.87 9.91 -1.55
C SER A 66 0.76 10.77 -2.19
N ILE A 67 0.91 12.08 -2.07
CA ILE A 67 0.15 13.12 -2.82
C ILE A 67 0.24 12.97 -4.35
N LEU A 68 1.18 12.17 -4.86
CA LEU A 68 1.29 11.82 -6.28
C LEU A 68 0.31 10.72 -6.71
N GLY A 69 -0.25 9.94 -5.79
CA GLY A 69 -1.26 8.92 -6.09
C GLY A 69 -2.43 9.40 -6.96
N PRO A 70 -3.02 10.59 -6.71
CA PRO A 70 -4.10 11.15 -7.53
C PRO A 70 -3.65 11.93 -8.79
N GLN A 71 -2.34 12.13 -9.03
CA GLN A 71 -1.84 12.98 -10.12
C GLN A 71 -0.92 12.21 -11.08
N PRO A 72 -1.32 11.98 -12.35
CA PRO A 72 -0.44 11.36 -13.32
C PRO A 72 0.70 12.30 -13.69
N HIS A 73 1.94 11.84 -13.52
CA HIS A 73 3.16 12.55 -13.94
C HIS A 73 3.87 11.76 -15.03
N LYS A 74 4.50 12.44 -15.99
CA LYS A 74 5.12 11.84 -17.20
C LYS A 74 6.24 10.81 -16.93
N THR A 75 6.68 10.68 -15.68
CA THR A 75 7.76 9.79 -15.21
C THR A 75 7.27 8.81 -14.14
N PHE A 76 6.00 8.94 -13.71
CA PHE A 76 5.39 8.18 -12.63
C PHE A 76 4.13 7.52 -13.19
N THR A 77 4.30 6.47 -13.98
CA THR A 77 3.17 5.83 -14.64
C THR A 77 2.81 4.53 -13.94
N ALA A 78 1.87 4.63 -13.00
CA ALA A 78 1.14 3.48 -12.44
C ALA A 78 -0.34 3.81 -12.10
N THR A 79 -0.72 5.09 -12.04
CA THR A 79 -2.13 5.50 -11.83
C THR A 79 -2.75 6.00 -13.14
N LEU A 80 -3.58 5.17 -13.78
CA LEU A 80 -4.42 5.57 -14.91
C LEU A 80 -5.67 6.30 -14.41
N ARG A 81 -5.75 7.63 -14.63
CA ARG A 81 -7.03 8.36 -14.60
C ARG A 81 -7.49 8.57 -16.03
N ALA A 82 -8.41 7.73 -16.50
CA ALA A 82 -9.16 8.03 -17.70
C ALA A 82 -10.02 9.27 -17.43
N LYS A 83 -9.76 10.38 -18.13
CA LYS A 83 -10.72 11.49 -18.21
C LYS A 83 -11.92 10.97 -18.98
N ARG A 84 -13.10 10.99 -18.35
CA ARG A 84 -14.36 10.98 -19.10
C ARG A 84 -14.63 12.41 -19.54
N GLU A 85 -14.80 12.58 -20.85
CA GLU A 85 -15.47 13.75 -21.45
C GLU A 85 -16.94 13.77 -21.05
#